data_AF-A0A397VKN1-F1
#
_entry.id   AF-A0A397VKN1-F1
#
_cell.length_a   1.000
_cell.length_b   1.000
_cell.length_c   1.000
_cell.angle_alpha   90.00
_cell.angle_beta   90.00
_cell.angle_gamma   90.00
#
_symmetry.space_group_name_H-M   'P 1'
#
loop_
_entity.id
_entity.type
_entity.pdbx_description
1 polymer ?
#
loop_
_entity_poly.entity_id
_entity_poly.type
_entity_poly.pdbx_seq_one_letter_code
_entity_poly.pdbx_strand_id
1 'polypeptide(L)'
;MRTILSAKFKNDKIDQAETKSDSIQIVPEAYINSDRDAEKYVKVCDCLDNDDLVIVTARSVFIWTFNTKDYKIELNYRWDNGGYSWDWNGENRKEIINLFSKKSYFHPPSSYISMIRNNHAFPQSEPPKYDRFFFNELIEKHINNKFFLILYGQKLIEDIVKEDKDKWLRKLFDGCIERIEEDDETLNTQIFKIFSRSITDIYKKNPSFFEYFAIKISLLCVLNVKKKKIRI
;
A
#
# COMPACT_ATOMS: atom_id res chain seq x y z
N MET A 1 -21.80 24.78 3.63
CA MET A 1 -20.62 24.68 2.74
C MET A 1 -19.86 23.43 3.19
N ARG A 2 -19.73 22.39 2.35
CA ARG A 2 -19.07 21.12 2.74
C ARG A 2 -17.57 21.24 2.46
N THR A 3 -16.75 21.18 3.50
CA THR A 3 -15.29 21.27 3.38
C THR A 3 -14.74 19.92 2.90
N ILE A 4 -14.31 19.86 1.64
CA ILE A 4 -13.59 18.71 1.09
C ILE A 4 -12.10 18.97 1.33
N LEU A 5 -11.48 18.13 2.16
CA LEU A 5 -10.02 18.18 2.34
C LEU A 5 -9.38 17.54 1.11
N SER A 6 -8.87 18.40 0.23
CA SER A 6 -8.19 18.04 -1.01
C SER A 6 -6.78 18.60 -1.00
N ALA A 7 -5.81 17.79 -1.46
CA ALA A 7 -4.46 18.27 -1.72
C ALA A 7 -4.33 18.56 -3.23
N LYS A 8 -3.78 19.71 -3.61
CA LYS A 8 -3.65 20.14 -5.02
C LYS A 8 -2.21 20.52 -5.33
N PHE A 9 -1.75 20.16 -6.52
CA PHE A 9 -0.49 20.66 -7.08
C PHE A 9 -0.70 22.05 -7.69
N LYS A 10 0.13 23.01 -7.30
CA LYS A 10 0.25 24.29 -8.01
C LYS A 10 1.59 24.29 -8.75
N ASN A 11 1.54 24.37 -10.06
CA ASN A 11 2.73 24.31 -10.90
C ASN A 11 3.07 25.74 -11.35
N ASP A 12 3.94 26.44 -10.62
CA ASP A 12 4.26 27.86 -10.88
C ASP A 12 5.12 28.08 -12.15
N LYS A 13 5.39 27.03 -12.94
CA LYS A 13 6.23 27.07 -14.16
C LYS A 13 5.46 26.92 -15.48
N ILE A 14 4.12 26.78 -15.45
CA ILE A 14 3.34 26.53 -16.67
C ILE A 14 2.17 27.51 -16.72
N ASP A 15 2.39 28.68 -17.31
CA ASP A 15 1.36 29.72 -17.45
C ASP A 15 0.24 29.38 -18.46
N GLN A 16 0.29 28.25 -19.19
CA GLN A 16 -0.68 27.98 -20.27
C GLN A 16 -1.03 26.51 -20.53
N ALA A 17 -1.15 25.68 -19.49
CA ALA A 17 -1.87 24.42 -19.64
C ALA A 17 -2.91 24.34 -18.53
N GLU A 18 -4.15 23.99 -18.88
CA GLU A 18 -5.13 23.42 -17.95
C GLU A 18 -4.53 22.14 -17.37
N THR A 19 -3.57 22.26 -16.46
CA THR A 19 -3.03 21.13 -15.72
C THR A 19 -4.17 20.64 -14.86
N LYS A 20 -4.69 19.45 -15.18
CA LYS A 20 -5.50 18.63 -14.27
C LYS A 20 -4.75 18.61 -12.94
N SER A 21 -5.21 19.41 -11.99
CA SER A 21 -4.76 19.34 -10.61
C SER A 21 -5.18 17.96 -10.12
N ASP A 22 -4.22 17.04 -9.94
CA ASP A 22 -4.46 15.78 -9.25
C ASP A 22 -4.90 16.14 -7.82
N SER A 23 -6.22 16.13 -7.58
CA SER A 23 -6.81 16.38 -6.27
C SER A 23 -7.15 15.06 -5.62
N ILE A 24 -6.55 14.78 -4.45
CA ILE A 24 -6.84 13.57 -3.70
C ILE A 24 -7.86 13.88 -2.62
N GLN A 25 -8.97 13.14 -2.60
CA GLN A 25 -9.95 13.18 -1.52
C GLN A 25 -9.46 12.32 -0.35
N ILE A 26 -9.04 12.96 0.74
CA ILE A 26 -8.45 12.27 1.91
C ILE A 26 -9.54 11.79 2.89
N VAL A 27 -10.72 12.41 2.85
CA VAL A 27 -11.86 12.05 3.72
C VAL A 27 -12.79 11.07 2.97
N PRO A 28 -13.09 9.89 3.52
CA PRO A 28 -13.99 8.94 2.88
C PRO A 28 -15.38 9.55 2.68
N GLU A 29 -16.05 9.23 1.57
CA GLU A 29 -17.38 9.78 1.23
C GLU A 29 -18.42 9.56 2.35
N ALA A 30 -18.34 8.44 3.06
CA ALA A 30 -19.22 8.13 4.19
C ALA A 30 -19.17 9.20 5.31
N TYR A 31 -18.04 9.87 5.48
CA TYR A 31 -17.86 10.97 6.44
C TYR A 31 -18.24 12.34 5.86
N ILE A 32 -18.33 12.46 4.53
CA ILE A 32 -18.81 13.68 3.84
C ILE A 32 -20.34 13.70 3.80
N ASN A 33 -20.96 12.53 3.63
CA ASN A 33 -22.40 12.38 3.43
C ASN A 33 -23.20 12.10 4.70
N SER A 34 -22.54 11.65 5.77
CA SER A 34 -23.14 11.69 7.09
C SER A 34 -22.74 13.03 7.71
N ASP A 35 -23.68 13.80 8.26
CA ASP A 35 -23.40 15.04 9.02
C ASP A 35 -22.53 14.80 10.29
N ARG A 36 -21.84 13.66 10.38
CA ARG A 36 -20.81 13.33 11.34
C ARG A 36 -19.54 14.10 10.97
N ASP A 37 -19.51 15.38 11.32
CA ASP A 37 -18.33 16.24 11.41
C ASP A 37 -17.10 15.69 10.64
N ALA A 38 -16.99 16.01 9.34
CA ALA A 38 -15.74 15.78 8.61
C ALA A 38 -14.53 16.39 9.35
N GLU A 39 -14.78 17.48 10.11
CA GLU A 39 -13.85 18.12 11.06
C GLU A 39 -13.36 17.20 12.19
N LYS A 40 -14.10 16.12 12.52
CA LYS A 40 -13.67 15.11 13.50
C LYS A 40 -12.90 13.96 12.86
N TYR A 41 -12.86 13.83 11.53
CA TYR A 41 -12.18 12.72 10.88
C TYR A 41 -10.66 12.84 11.00
N VAL A 42 -10.10 13.96 10.55
CA VAL A 42 -8.68 14.28 10.73
C VAL A 42 -8.47 14.86 12.13
N LYS A 43 -7.63 14.22 12.93
CA LYS A 43 -7.29 14.67 14.28
C LYS A 43 -5.98 15.45 14.32
N VAL A 44 -5.04 15.07 13.45
CA VAL A 44 -3.71 15.67 13.34
C VAL A 44 -3.27 15.65 11.88
N CYS A 45 -2.58 16.70 11.48
CA CYS A 45 -1.92 16.85 10.19
C CYS A 45 -0.61 17.58 10.48
N ASP A 46 0.52 16.95 10.23
CA ASP A 46 1.85 17.49 10.55
C ASP A 46 2.88 17.05 9.51
N CYS A 47 3.98 17.79 9.40
CA CYS A 47 5.11 17.43 8.54
C CYS A 47 6.17 16.68 9.34
N LEU A 48 6.66 15.58 8.77
CA LEU A 48 7.81 14.85 9.29
C LEU A 48 9.12 15.53 8.84
N ASP A 49 10.24 15.20 9.50
CA ASP A 49 11.57 15.76 9.21
C ASP A 49 12.05 15.53 7.76
N ASN A 50 11.43 14.61 7.03
CA ASN A 50 11.73 14.26 5.65
C ASN A 50 10.74 14.87 4.64
N ASP A 51 9.99 15.90 5.04
CA ASP A 51 8.95 16.58 4.25
C ASP A 51 7.73 15.71 3.89
N ASP A 52 7.61 14.52 4.48
CA ASP A 52 6.40 13.71 4.38
C ASP A 52 5.29 14.28 5.27
N LEU A 53 4.06 14.20 4.79
CA LEU A 53 2.87 14.65 5.50
C LEU A 53 2.26 13.48 6.27
N VAL A 54 2.26 13.54 7.60
CA VAL A 54 1.55 12.58 8.45
C VAL A 54 0.15 13.10 8.78
N ILE A 55 -0.87 12.30 8.48
CA ILE A 55 -2.26 12.57 8.79
C ILE A 55 -2.77 11.48 9.73
N VAL A 56 -3.09 11.87 10.97
CA VAL A 56 -3.75 10.99 11.95
C VAL A 56 -5.24 11.26 11.91
N THR A 57 -6.00 10.24 11.60
CA THR A 57 -7.47 10.25 11.56
C THR A 57 -8.04 9.49 12.74
N ALA A 58 -9.35 9.58 12.99
CA ALA A 58 -10.05 8.82 14.03
C ALA A 58 -9.81 7.29 14.00
N ARG A 59 -9.32 6.74 12.89
CA ARG A 59 -9.12 5.29 12.71
C ARG A 59 -7.72 4.88 12.27
N SER A 60 -6.96 5.78 11.65
CA SER A 60 -5.75 5.39 10.92
C SER A 60 -4.76 6.54 10.84
N VAL A 61 -3.48 6.18 10.72
CA VAL A 61 -2.38 7.05 10.33
C VAL A 61 -2.12 6.86 8.85
N PHE A 62 -1.96 7.96 8.13
CA PHE A 62 -1.56 8.01 6.73
C PHE A 62 -0.28 8.82 6.62
N ILE A 63 0.70 8.33 5.85
CA ILE A 63 1.89 9.10 5.51
C ILE A 63 1.88 9.31 4.01
N TRP A 64 1.84 10.58 3.61
CA TRP A 64 1.82 11.03 2.24
C TRP A 64 3.17 11.65 1.90
N THR A 65 3.62 11.44 0.68
CA THR A 65 4.85 12.03 0.19
C THR A 65 4.56 12.82 -1.08
N PHE A 66 5.23 13.96 -1.18
CA PHE A 66 5.22 14.80 -2.35
C PHE A 66 6.38 14.41 -3.27
N ASN A 67 6.09 13.68 -4.36
CA ASN A 67 7.10 13.34 -5.35
C ASN A 67 7.27 14.51 -6.32
N THR A 68 8.38 15.24 -6.18
CA THR A 68 8.74 16.40 -7.01
C THR A 68 9.15 16.04 -8.44
N LYS A 69 9.60 14.80 -8.68
CA LYS A 69 10.02 14.36 -10.03
C LYS A 69 8.84 14.09 -10.93
N ASP A 70 7.86 13.37 -10.39
CA ASP A 70 6.65 12.96 -11.12
C ASP A 70 5.46 13.88 -10.86
N TYR A 71 5.68 14.96 -10.10
CA TYR A 71 4.68 15.95 -9.70
C TYR A 71 3.40 15.27 -9.18
N LYS A 72 3.56 14.32 -8.27
CA LYS A 72 2.47 13.48 -7.76
C LYS A 72 2.47 13.39 -6.23
N ILE A 73 1.27 13.43 -5.64
CA ILE A 73 1.05 13.14 -4.22
C ILE A 73 0.80 11.64 -4.12
N GLU A 74 1.58 10.96 -3.29
CA GLU A 74 1.49 9.52 -3.13
C GLU A 74 1.26 9.15 -1.68
N LEU A 75 0.35 8.20 -1.44
CA LEU A 75 0.29 7.54 -0.15
C LEU A 75 1.47 6.57 -0.08
N ASN A 76 2.29 6.72 0.96
CA ASN A 76 3.46 5.87 1.19
C ASN A 76 3.24 4.85 2.29
N TYR A 77 2.31 5.13 3.20
CA TYR A 77 2.08 4.24 4.32
C TYR A 77 0.71 4.45 4.92
N ARG A 78 0.08 3.36 5.35
CA ARG A 78 -1.14 3.39 6.16
C ARG A 78 -1.07 2.39 7.29
N TRP A 79 -1.44 2.84 8.49
CA TRP A 79 -1.54 2.01 9.66
C TRP A 79 -2.81 2.29 10.44
N ASP A 80 -3.43 1.24 10.94
CA ASP A 80 -4.56 1.27 11.85
C ASP A 80 -4.43 0.17 12.91
N ASN A 81 -5.20 0.29 13.98
CA ASN A 81 -5.20 -0.68 15.07
C ASN A 81 -6.34 -1.68 14.91
N GLY A 82 -6.41 -2.36 13.78
CA GLY A 82 -7.43 -3.39 13.56
C GLY A 82 -8.88 -2.89 13.57
N GLY A 83 -9.10 -1.62 13.25
CA GLY A 83 -10.44 -1.04 13.09
C GLY A 83 -11.10 -0.52 14.38
N TYR A 84 -10.43 -0.58 15.54
CA TYR A 84 -10.91 0.11 16.74
C TYR A 84 -10.84 1.63 16.56
N SER A 85 -11.91 2.34 16.93
CA SER A 85 -11.87 3.81 16.96
C SER A 85 -10.95 4.23 18.09
N TRP A 86 -9.93 4.98 17.78
CA TRP A 86 -9.05 5.52 18.79
C TRP A 86 -9.66 6.79 19.37
N ASP A 87 -9.72 6.86 20.68
CA ASP A 87 -9.93 8.13 21.36
C ASP A 87 -8.57 8.85 21.46
N TRP A 88 -8.20 9.55 20.39
CA TRP A 88 -6.95 10.28 20.28
C TRP A 88 -6.96 11.53 21.17
N ASN A 89 -6.79 11.33 22.49
CA ASN A 89 -6.49 12.43 23.40
C ASN A 89 -5.15 13.12 23.00
N GLY A 90 -4.89 14.32 23.53
CA GLY A 90 -3.75 15.14 23.11
C GLY A 90 -2.37 14.51 23.31
N GLU A 91 -2.22 13.65 24.33
CA GLU A 91 -0.96 12.96 24.65
C GLU A 91 -0.67 11.82 23.68
N ASN A 92 -1.67 10.99 23.35
CA ASN A 92 -1.54 9.89 22.37
C ASN A 92 -1.16 10.39 20.97
N ARG A 93 -1.50 11.64 20.62
CA ARG A 93 -1.17 12.26 19.32
C ARG A 93 0.33 12.47 19.14
N LYS A 94 0.98 13.06 20.15
CA LYS A 94 2.42 13.34 20.11
C LYS A 94 3.22 12.05 20.10
N GLU A 95 2.78 11.03 20.84
CA GLU A 95 3.43 9.72 20.85
C GLU A 95 3.41 9.05 19.48
N ILE A 96 2.32 9.17 18.73
CA ILE A 96 2.22 8.62 17.37
C ILE A 96 3.05 9.40 16.38
N ILE A 97 2.98 10.73 16.40
CA ILE A 97 3.86 11.52 15.55
C ILE A 97 5.31 11.14 15.88
N ASN A 98 5.68 11.02 17.14
CA ASN A 98 7.01 10.58 17.55
C ASN A 98 7.35 9.15 17.09
N LEU A 99 6.38 8.23 17.05
CA LEU A 99 6.58 6.87 16.52
C LEU A 99 6.99 6.91 15.04
N PHE A 100 6.37 7.79 14.26
CA PHE A 100 6.61 7.93 12.81
C PHE A 100 7.67 8.98 12.45
N SER A 101 8.02 9.90 13.37
CA SER A 101 9.06 10.93 13.19
C SER A 101 10.43 10.43 13.60
N LYS A 102 10.50 9.48 14.54
CA LYS A 102 11.77 8.82 14.85
C LYS A 102 12.27 8.17 13.56
N LYS A 103 13.54 8.41 13.21
CA LYS A 103 14.30 7.69 12.17
C LYS A 103 14.48 6.19 12.48
N SER A 104 13.52 5.55 13.14
CA SER A 104 13.45 4.11 13.19
C SER A 104 13.13 3.63 11.79
N TYR A 105 14.03 2.86 11.19
CA TYR A 105 13.92 2.36 9.82
C TYR A 105 12.70 1.43 9.60
N PHE A 106 11.91 1.15 10.63
CA PHE A 106 10.87 0.11 10.63
C PHE A 106 9.59 0.62 11.30
N HIS A 107 8.67 1.13 10.49
CA HIS A 107 7.28 1.33 10.90
C HIS A 107 6.59 -0.02 11.17
N PRO A 108 5.47 -0.08 11.92
CA PRO A 108 4.71 -1.32 11.99
C PRO A 108 4.25 -1.79 10.59
N PRO A 109 3.87 -3.07 10.40
CA PRO A 109 3.30 -3.50 9.13
C PRO A 109 2.06 -2.68 8.78
N SER A 110 1.91 -2.31 7.50
CA SER A 110 0.72 -1.59 7.05
C SER A 110 -0.55 -2.41 7.21
N SER A 111 -1.68 -1.73 7.39
CA SER A 111 -2.98 -2.38 7.62
C SER A 111 -3.62 -2.88 6.32
N TYR A 112 -3.01 -3.90 5.70
CA TYR A 112 -3.41 -4.43 4.39
C TYR A 112 -4.84 -4.96 4.36
N ILE A 113 -5.28 -5.72 5.36
CA ILE A 113 -6.69 -6.18 5.46
C ILE A 113 -7.66 -5.01 5.30
N SER A 114 -7.41 -3.96 6.07
CA SER A 114 -8.30 -2.79 6.13
C SER A 114 -8.23 -1.98 4.85
N MET A 115 -7.06 -1.92 4.19
CA MET A 115 -6.91 -1.32 2.87
C MET A 115 -7.73 -2.08 1.81
N ILE A 116 -7.63 -3.41 1.78
CA ILE A 116 -8.38 -4.25 0.83
C ILE A 116 -9.90 -4.08 1.04
N ARG A 117 -10.37 -4.15 2.29
CA ARG A 117 -11.78 -4.00 2.64
C ARG A 117 -12.35 -2.62 2.30
N ASN A 118 -11.60 -1.56 2.58
CA ASN A 118 -12.08 -0.19 2.47
C ASN A 118 -11.65 0.53 1.19
N ASN A 119 -11.03 -0.17 0.22
CA ASN A 119 -10.52 0.45 -1.01
C ASN A 119 -11.59 1.27 -1.74
N HIS A 120 -12.83 0.78 -1.78
CA HIS A 120 -13.96 1.46 -2.43
C HIS A 120 -14.40 2.76 -1.74
N ALA A 121 -14.09 2.96 -0.45
CA ALA A 121 -14.48 4.15 0.30
C ALA A 121 -13.63 5.39 -0.02
N PHE A 122 -12.66 5.23 -0.94
CA PHE A 122 -11.53 6.11 -1.17
C PHE A 122 -11.23 6.27 -2.68
N PRO A 123 -12.20 6.74 -3.49
CA PRO A 123 -11.96 7.02 -4.90
C PRO A 123 -11.03 8.23 -5.09
N GLN A 124 -10.17 8.20 -6.11
CA GLN A 124 -9.26 9.31 -6.49
C GLN A 124 -9.84 10.30 -7.51
N SER A 125 -11.07 10.09 -7.97
CA SER A 125 -11.59 10.79 -9.13
C SER A 125 -13.09 11.02 -9.03
N GLU A 126 -13.54 12.13 -9.60
CA GLU A 126 -14.95 12.45 -9.69
C GLU A 126 -15.69 11.41 -10.57
N PRO A 127 -16.95 11.11 -10.23
CA PRO A 127 -17.80 10.31 -11.11
C PRO A 127 -17.82 10.92 -12.51
N PRO A 128 -17.75 10.10 -13.58
CA PRO A 128 -17.92 8.66 -13.60
C PRO A 128 -16.60 7.85 -13.62
N LYS A 129 -15.43 8.48 -13.53
CA LYS A 129 -14.13 7.81 -13.74
C LYS A 129 -13.56 7.24 -12.44
N TYR A 130 -14.26 6.36 -11.72
CA TYR A 130 -13.78 5.77 -10.46
C TYR A 130 -12.70 4.67 -10.63
N ASP A 131 -11.70 4.91 -11.45
CA ASP A 131 -10.74 3.85 -11.83
C ASP A 131 -9.48 3.82 -10.96
N ARG A 132 -9.32 4.79 -10.04
CA ARG A 132 -8.08 4.98 -9.29
C ARG A 132 -8.36 5.02 -7.78
N PHE A 133 -7.72 4.12 -7.04
CA PHE A 133 -7.88 3.98 -5.59
C PHE A 133 -6.50 3.95 -4.93
N PHE A 134 -6.23 4.85 -3.97
CA PHE A 134 -4.88 4.98 -3.38
C PHE A 134 -4.43 3.75 -2.60
N PHE A 135 -5.35 2.93 -2.09
CA PHE A 135 -4.95 1.68 -1.43
C PHE A 135 -4.47 0.62 -2.41
N ASN A 136 -5.09 0.50 -3.58
CA ASN A 136 -4.58 -0.37 -4.64
C ASN A 136 -3.18 0.07 -5.09
N GLU A 137 -2.98 1.38 -5.31
CA GLU A 137 -1.67 1.93 -5.67
C GLU A 137 -0.62 1.67 -4.57
N LEU A 138 -1.00 1.86 -3.30
CA LEU A 138 -0.11 1.62 -2.16
C LEU A 138 0.28 0.13 -2.03
N ILE A 139 -0.70 -0.78 -2.12
CA ILE A 139 -0.45 -2.22 -2.07
C ILE A 139 0.47 -2.62 -3.22
N GLU A 140 0.22 -2.14 -4.43
CA GLU A 140 1.09 -2.38 -5.58
C GLU A 140 2.49 -1.82 -5.39
N LYS A 141 2.63 -0.61 -4.84
CA LYS A 141 3.93 -0.03 -4.49
C LYS A 141 4.69 -0.88 -3.49
N HIS A 142 4.02 -1.43 -2.47
CA HIS A 142 4.63 -2.32 -1.48
C HIS A 142 5.00 -3.67 -2.06
N ILE A 143 4.12 -4.25 -2.89
CA ILE A 143 4.44 -5.44 -3.69
C ILE A 143 5.69 -5.18 -4.53
N ASN A 144 5.84 -3.97 -5.06
CA ASN A 144 6.94 -3.64 -5.94
C ASN A 144 8.23 -3.22 -5.27
N ASN A 145 8.23 -3.06 -3.94
CA ASN A 145 9.38 -2.63 -3.19
C ASN A 145 10.03 -3.82 -2.45
N LYS A 146 11.25 -4.16 -2.86
CA LYS A 146 12.07 -5.24 -2.29
C LYS A 146 12.18 -5.18 -0.77
N PHE A 147 12.47 -4.01 -0.21
CA PHE A 147 12.62 -3.84 1.24
C PHE A 147 11.30 -4.07 1.98
N PHE A 148 10.18 -3.55 1.43
CA PHE A 148 8.86 -3.79 2.01
C PHE A 148 8.48 -5.26 1.99
N LEU A 149 8.76 -5.98 0.91
CA LEU A 149 8.50 -7.42 0.84
C LEU A 149 9.29 -8.20 1.88
N ILE A 150 10.59 -7.91 2.03
CA ILE A 150 11.43 -8.61 3.02
C ILE A 150 10.89 -8.41 4.45
N LEU A 151 10.49 -7.18 4.78
CA LEU A 151 10.07 -6.82 6.13
C LEU A 151 8.63 -7.22 6.45
N TYR A 152 7.72 -7.02 5.50
CA TYR A 152 6.27 -7.11 5.74
C TYR A 152 5.56 -8.09 4.79
N GLY A 153 6.27 -8.78 3.90
CA GLY A 153 5.69 -9.66 2.90
C GLY A 153 4.87 -10.79 3.51
N GLN A 154 5.30 -11.36 4.63
CA GLN A 154 4.52 -12.39 5.33
C GLN A 154 3.16 -11.83 5.77
N LYS A 155 3.15 -10.67 6.43
CA LYS A 155 1.92 -10.01 6.88
C LYS A 155 1.02 -9.63 5.70
N LEU A 156 1.61 -9.14 4.61
CA LEU A 156 0.90 -8.83 3.36
C LEU A 156 0.20 -10.08 2.80
N ILE A 157 0.89 -11.22 2.71
CA ILE A 157 0.29 -12.48 2.24
C ILE A 157 -0.83 -12.91 3.18
N GLU A 158 -0.59 -12.96 4.49
CA GLU A 158 -1.61 -13.35 5.47
C GLU A 158 -2.89 -12.52 5.35
N ASP A 159 -2.73 -11.22 5.15
CA ASP A 159 -3.82 -10.27 5.03
C ASP A 159 -4.54 -10.40 3.67
N ILE A 160 -3.81 -10.60 2.57
CA ILE A 160 -4.40 -10.89 1.25
C ILE A 160 -5.17 -12.21 1.28
N VAL A 161 -4.58 -13.29 1.80
CA VAL A 161 -5.19 -14.63 1.90
C VAL A 161 -6.48 -14.61 2.75
N LYS A 162 -6.62 -13.64 3.67
CA LYS A 162 -7.85 -13.47 4.46
C LYS A 162 -8.96 -12.75 3.71
N GLU A 163 -8.64 -11.77 2.88
CA GLU A 163 -9.62 -10.82 2.33
C GLU A 163 -9.87 -10.95 0.84
N ASP A 164 -8.87 -11.42 0.08
CA ASP A 164 -8.90 -11.39 -1.37
C ASP A 164 -8.90 -12.79 -1.97
N LYS A 165 -9.69 -12.92 -3.03
CA LYS A 165 -10.04 -14.22 -3.61
C LYS A 165 -9.02 -14.79 -4.56
N ASP A 166 -8.02 -14.01 -5.01
CA ASP A 166 -6.83 -14.49 -5.76
C ASP A 166 -6.06 -13.32 -6.42
N LYS A 167 -6.69 -12.16 -6.67
CA LYS A 167 -6.16 -11.11 -7.56
C LYS A 167 -4.82 -10.55 -7.07
N TRP A 168 -4.76 -10.14 -5.81
CA TRP A 168 -3.57 -9.59 -5.17
C TRP A 168 -2.50 -10.65 -4.93
N LEU A 169 -2.89 -11.91 -4.68
CA LEU A 169 -1.93 -13.02 -4.60
C LEU A 169 -1.22 -13.23 -5.93
N ARG A 170 -1.97 -13.24 -7.05
CA ARG A 170 -1.40 -13.33 -8.39
C ARG A 170 -0.47 -12.17 -8.68
N LYS A 171 -0.92 -10.93 -8.42
CA LYS A 171 -0.11 -9.73 -8.65
C LYS A 171 1.17 -9.71 -7.81
N LEU A 172 1.08 -10.08 -6.53
CA LEU A 172 2.24 -10.21 -5.65
C LEU A 172 3.21 -11.26 -6.17
N PHE A 173 2.70 -12.43 -6.55
CA PHE A 173 3.52 -13.52 -7.04
C PHE A 173 4.18 -13.22 -8.38
N ASP A 174 3.43 -12.72 -9.36
CA ASP A 174 3.99 -12.38 -10.67
C ASP A 174 5.06 -11.28 -10.55
N GLY A 175 4.82 -10.25 -9.72
CA GLY A 175 5.85 -9.24 -9.44
C GLY A 175 7.08 -9.79 -8.70
N CYS A 176 6.92 -10.86 -7.91
CA CYS A 176 8.06 -11.58 -7.33
C CYS A 176 8.82 -12.41 -8.36
N ILE A 177 8.12 -13.07 -9.30
CA ILE A 177 8.73 -13.85 -10.38
C ILE A 177 9.55 -12.98 -11.31
N GLU A 178 9.02 -11.85 -11.76
CA GLU A 178 9.73 -10.90 -12.61
C GLU A 178 11.08 -10.51 -12.00
N ARG A 179 11.12 -10.27 -10.68
CA ARG A 179 12.36 -9.96 -9.95
C ARG A 179 13.33 -11.13 -9.82
N ILE A 180 12.81 -12.35 -9.67
CA ILE A 180 13.65 -13.54 -9.61
C ILE A 180 14.42 -13.74 -10.91
N GLU A 181 13.87 -13.28 -12.04
CA GLU A 181 14.55 -13.32 -13.34
C GLU A 181 15.65 -12.23 -13.48
N GLU A 182 15.63 -11.20 -12.64
CA GLU A 182 16.49 -10.01 -12.73
C GLU A 182 17.58 -9.91 -11.65
N ASP A 183 17.43 -10.56 -10.48
CA ASP A 183 18.16 -10.21 -9.23
C ASP A 183 18.98 -11.36 -8.59
N ASP A 184 19.76 -11.01 -7.55
CA ASP A 184 20.67 -11.86 -6.74
C ASP A 184 19.95 -13.06 -6.06
N GLU A 185 20.59 -14.23 -6.09
CA GLU A 185 20.14 -15.52 -5.51
C GLU A 185 19.68 -15.41 -4.04
N THR A 186 20.30 -14.48 -3.29
CA THR A 186 19.97 -14.23 -1.88
C THR A 186 18.56 -13.64 -1.71
N LEU A 187 18.15 -12.71 -2.56
CA LEU A 187 16.82 -12.11 -2.49
C LEU A 187 15.75 -13.15 -2.83
N ASN A 188 16.00 -13.91 -3.88
CA ASN A 188 15.06 -14.92 -4.38
C ASN A 188 14.72 -15.90 -3.26
N THR A 189 15.74 -16.34 -2.53
CA THR A 189 15.58 -17.20 -1.36
C THR A 189 14.70 -16.59 -0.28
N GLN A 190 14.84 -15.28 0.02
CA GLN A 190 14.01 -14.61 1.03
C GLN A 190 12.54 -14.51 0.60
N ILE A 191 12.29 -14.16 -0.66
CA ILE A 191 10.93 -14.08 -1.21
C ILE A 191 10.27 -15.47 -1.19
N PHE A 192 10.98 -16.52 -1.63
CA PHE A 192 10.48 -17.89 -1.56
C PHE A 192 10.19 -18.34 -0.13
N LYS A 193 11.02 -17.95 0.83
CA LYS A 193 10.83 -18.24 2.25
C LYS A 193 9.55 -17.59 2.80
N ILE A 194 9.19 -16.41 2.32
CA ILE A 194 7.96 -15.73 2.70
C ILE A 194 6.74 -16.53 2.20
N PHE A 195 6.72 -16.91 0.92
CA PHE A 195 5.64 -17.72 0.35
C PHE A 195 5.53 -19.12 0.98
N SER A 196 6.67 -19.78 1.21
CA SER A 196 6.67 -21.14 1.78
C SER A 196 6.09 -21.18 3.19
N ARG A 197 6.28 -20.13 3.99
CA ARG A 197 5.66 -20.00 5.32
C ARG A 197 4.15 -19.89 5.27
N SER A 198 3.60 -19.27 4.24
CA SER A 198 2.16 -19.07 4.06
C SER A 198 1.51 -20.16 3.18
N ILE A 199 2.28 -21.14 2.70
CA ILE A 199 1.83 -22.07 1.65
C ILE A 199 0.63 -22.91 2.09
N THR A 200 0.59 -23.31 3.36
CA THR A 200 -0.53 -24.10 3.92
C THR A 200 -1.82 -23.30 3.92
N ASP A 201 -1.75 -22.01 4.27
CA ASP A 201 -2.92 -21.14 4.30
C ASP A 201 -3.38 -20.80 2.88
N ILE A 202 -2.44 -20.53 1.98
CA ILE A 202 -2.70 -20.33 0.55
C ILE A 202 -3.38 -21.57 -0.04
N TYR A 203 -2.85 -22.77 0.20
CA TYR A 203 -3.43 -24.02 -0.32
C TYR A 203 -4.87 -24.22 0.17
N LYS A 204 -5.13 -23.97 1.45
CA LYS A 204 -6.46 -24.15 2.05
C LYS A 204 -7.48 -23.14 1.56
N LYS A 205 -7.09 -21.87 1.36
CA LYS A 205 -8.04 -20.79 1.05
C LYS A 205 -8.10 -20.42 -0.43
N ASN A 206 -7.02 -20.65 -1.17
CA ASN A 206 -6.83 -20.24 -2.56
C ASN A 206 -6.20 -21.40 -3.38
N PRO A 207 -6.84 -22.58 -3.46
CA PRO A 207 -6.26 -23.75 -4.12
C PRO A 207 -5.96 -23.52 -5.61
N SER A 208 -6.79 -22.76 -6.32
CA SER A 208 -6.58 -22.38 -7.72
C SER A 208 -5.32 -21.54 -7.92
N PHE A 209 -5.01 -20.65 -6.99
CA PHE A 209 -3.78 -19.89 -7.01
C PHE A 209 -2.58 -20.78 -6.64
N PHE A 210 -2.73 -21.68 -5.66
CA PHE A 210 -1.67 -22.62 -5.30
C PHE A 210 -1.24 -23.50 -6.50
N GLU A 211 -2.19 -24.01 -7.26
CA GLU A 211 -1.89 -24.78 -8.49
C GLU A 211 -1.12 -23.93 -9.51
N TYR A 212 -1.57 -22.70 -9.76
CA TYR A 212 -0.87 -21.75 -10.64
C TYR A 212 0.56 -21.47 -10.16
N PHE A 213 0.72 -21.21 -8.87
CA PHE A 213 2.01 -20.97 -8.22
C PHE A 213 2.94 -22.17 -8.42
N ALA A 214 2.48 -23.39 -8.11
CA ALA A 214 3.28 -24.60 -8.20
C ALA A 214 3.74 -24.87 -9.65
N ILE A 215 2.84 -24.67 -10.63
CA ILE A 215 3.17 -24.81 -12.06
C ILE A 215 4.22 -23.78 -12.48
N LYS A 216 4.02 -22.49 -12.16
CA LYS A 216 4.97 -21.44 -12.56
C LYS A 216 6.36 -21.65 -11.95
N ILE A 217 6.45 -21.97 -10.66
CA ILE A 217 7.73 -22.25 -10.01
C ILE A 217 8.43 -23.47 -10.62
N SER A 218 7.68 -24.55 -10.86
CA SER A 218 8.24 -25.75 -11.49
C SER A 218 8.81 -25.44 -12.88
N LEU A 219 8.08 -24.66 -13.68
CA LEU A 219 8.55 -24.21 -15.00
C LEU A 219 9.81 -23.35 -14.89
N LEU A 220 9.86 -22.39 -13.97
CA LEU A 220 11.05 -21.56 -13.75
C LEU A 220 12.27 -22.39 -13.38
N CYS A 221 12.13 -23.36 -12.46
CA CYS A 221 13.21 -24.27 -12.09
C CYS A 221 13.71 -25.07 -13.30
N VAL A 222 12.82 -25.63 -14.12
CA VAL A 222 13.20 -26.41 -15.31
C VAL A 222 13.89 -25.54 -16.36
N LEU A 223 13.39 -24.33 -16.62
CA LEU A 223 13.92 -23.43 -17.65
C LEU A 223 15.27 -22.83 -17.24
N ASN A 224 15.46 -22.48 -15.96
CA ASN A 224 16.74 -21.97 -15.47
C ASN A 224 17.85 -23.03 -15.51
N VAL A 225 17.54 -24.30 -15.25
CA VAL A 225 18.47 -25.41 -15.43
C VAL A 225 18.91 -25.55 -16.89
N LYS A 226 18.00 -25.38 -17.85
CA LYS A 226 18.33 -25.39 -19.29
C LYS A 226 19.21 -24.21 -19.70
N LYS A 227 18.90 -22.99 -19.23
CA LYS A 227 19.74 -21.80 -19.50
C LYS A 227 21.18 -21.96 -18.98
N LYS A 228 21.37 -22.52 -17.79
CA LYS A 228 22.71 -22.82 -17.25
C LYS A 228 23.45 -23.89 -18.06
N LYS A 229 22.77 -24.90 -18.60
CA LYS A 229 23.39 -25.96 -19.44
C LYS A 229 23.79 -25.49 -20.84
N ILE A 230 23.13 -24.47 -21.40
CA ILE A 230 23.42 -23.93 -22.74
C ILE A 230 24.58 -22.91 -22.71
N ARG A 231 24.90 -22.35 -21.52
CA ARG A 231 26.02 -21.42 -21.32
C ARG A 231 27.35 -22.12 -20.96
N ILE A 232 27.47 -23.42 -21.22
CA ILE A 232 28.71 -24.19 -21.05
C ILE A 232 29.32 -24.42 -22.44
#